data_AF-A0A2R7P7B6-F1
#
_entry.id   AF-A0A2R7P7B6-F1
#
_cell.length_a   1.000
_cell.length_b   1.000
_cell.length_c   1.000
_cell.angle_alpha   90.00
_cell.angle_beta   90.00
_cell.angle_gamma   90.00
#
_symmetry.space_group_name_H-M   'P 1'
#
loop_
_entity.id
_entity.type
_entity.pdbx_description
1 polymer ?
#
loop_
_entity_poly.entity_id
_entity_poly.type
_entity_poly.pdbx_seq_one_letter_code
_entity_poly.pdbx_strand_id
1 'polypeptide(L)' 'MTRLLVGPFNRVEGDLEVQLDVQGDRVASAQVNATMYRGFEQILQGKAPHDALVYVPRIC' A
#
# COMPACT_ATOMS: atom_id res chain seq x y z
N MET A 1 14.34 -4.13 -23.01
CA MET A 1 13.47 -4.26 -21.82
C MET A 1 13.62 -2.97 -21.04
N THR A 2 12.52 -2.26 -20.82
CA THR A 2 12.51 -0.95 -20.16
C THR A 2 11.79 -1.08 -18.83
N ARG A 3 12.38 -0.58 -17.75
CA ARG A 3 11.75 -0.55 -16.42
C ARG A 3 11.20 0.85 -16.16
N LEU A 4 9.92 0.92 -15.83
CA LEU A 4 9.21 2.16 -15.49
C LEU A 4 8.80 2.11 -14.02
N LEU A 5 9.02 3.21 -13.30
CA LEU A 5 8.42 3.42 -11.98
C LEU A 5 7.28 4.43 -12.14
N VAL A 6 6.06 3.96 -11.90
CA VAL A 6 4.84 4.76 -12.00
C VAL A 6 4.36 5.06 -10.60
N GLY A 7 4.66 6.27 -10.12
CA GLY A 7 4.30 6.72 -8.78
C GLY A 7 4.86 8.13 -8.47
N PRO A 8 4.32 8.81 -7.45
CA PRO A 8 3.20 8.38 -6.62
C PRO A 8 1.87 8.35 -7.41
N PHE A 9 1.09 7.29 -7.23
CA PHE A 9 -0.20 7.13 -7.91
C PHE A 9 -1.23 8.09 -7.30
N ASN A 10 -1.82 8.96 -8.11
CA ASN A 10 -2.78 9.95 -7.64
C ASN A 10 -4.24 9.46 -7.76
N ARG A 11 -5.16 10.13 -7.06
CA ARG A 11 -6.62 9.81 -7.02
C ARG A 11 -6.92 8.42 -6.47
N VAL A 12 -6.09 7.96 -5.53
CA VAL A 12 -6.29 6.79 -4.69
C VAL A 12 -6.10 7.20 -3.23
N GLU A 13 -6.55 6.38 -2.29
CA GLU A 13 -6.18 6.50 -0.88
C GLU A 13 -4.83 5.81 -0.66
N GLY A 14 -4.00 6.38 0.22
CA GLY A 14 -2.70 5.83 0.60
C GLY A 14 -1.56 6.07 -0.38
N ASP A 15 -0.38 5.56 -0.01
CA ASP A 15 0.86 5.67 -0.78
C ASP A 15 1.04 4.44 -1.67
N LEU A 16 1.04 4.66 -2.98
CA LEU A 16 1.10 3.59 -3.99
C LEU A 16 2.12 3.90 -5.08
N GLU A 17 2.97 2.92 -5.36
CA GLU A 17 3.89 2.89 -6.49
C GLU A 17 3.70 1.59 -7.28
N VAL A 18 3.82 1.67 -8.61
CA VAL A 18 3.78 0.51 -9.50
C VAL A 18 5.02 0.50 -10.36
N GLN A 19 5.80 -0.56 -10.24
CA GLN A 19 6.92 -0.83 -11.13
C GLN A 19 6.46 -1.72 -12.28
N LEU A 20 6.82 -1.34 -13.50
CA LEU A 20 6.50 -2.08 -14.72
C LEU A 20 7.76 -2.45 -15.47
N ASP A 21 7.87 -3.71 -15.89
CA ASP A 21 8.81 -4.11 -16.92
C ASP A 21 8.10 -4.17 -18.27
N VAL A 22 8.56 -3.39 -19.24
CA VAL A 22 7.97 -3.26 -20.57
C VAL A 22 8.88 -3.92 -21.62
N GLN A 23 8.28 -4.74 -22.48
CA GLN A 23 8.94 -5.38 -23.62
C GLN A 23 8.15 -5.08 -24.89
N GLY A 24 8.77 -4.32 -25.80
CA GLY A 24 8.07 -3.80 -26.98
C GLY A 24 6.97 -2.83 -26.56
N ASP A 25 5.75 -3.09 -27.01
CA ASP A 25 4.53 -2.31 -26.75
C ASP A 25 3.66 -2.91 -25.63
N ARG A 26 4.18 -3.89 -24.89
CA ARG A 26 3.42 -4.62 -23.86
C ARG A 26 4.13 -4.61 -22.52
N VAL A 27 3.33 -4.52 -21.45
CA VAL A 27 3.78 -4.80 -20.09
C VAL A 27 4.05 -6.30 -19.98
N ALA A 28 5.28 -6.66 -19.61
CA ALA A 28 5.70 -8.04 -19.38
C ALA A 28 5.56 -8.44 -17.91
N SER A 29 5.79 -7.50 -16.97
CA SER A 29 5.62 -7.72 -15.53
C SER A 29 5.19 -6.44 -14.82
N ALA A 30 4.50 -6.58 -13.69
CA ALA A 30 4.14 -5.48 -12.81
C ALA A 30 4.35 -5.87 -11.35
N GLN A 31 4.89 -4.96 -10.54
CA GLN A 31 4.98 -5.10 -9.09
C GLN A 31 4.38 -3.86 -8.44
N VAL A 32 3.47 -4.09 -7.50
CA VAL A 32 2.82 -3.03 -6.73
C VAL A 32 3.54 -2.90 -5.39
N ASN A 33 3.86 -1.67 -5.01
CA ASN A 33 4.52 -1.32 -3.76
C ASN A 33 3.64 -0.32 -2.99
N ALA A 34 3.15 -0.75 -1.83
CA ALA A 34 2.49 0.13 -0.86
C ALA A 34 3.52 0.45 0.24
N THR A 35 3.95 1.70 0.31
CA THR A 35 5.15 2.08 1.07
C THR A 35 4.86 2.46 2.52
N MET A 36 3.59 2.67 2.88
CA MET A 36 3.18 3.10 4.22
C MET A 36 2.71 1.94 5.08
N TYR A 37 3.20 1.90 6.32
CA TYR A 37 2.77 0.96 7.34
C TYR A 37 2.59 1.68 8.69
N ARG A 38 1.43 1.46 9.34
CA ARG A 38 1.08 2.09 10.63
C ARG A 38 1.00 1.12 11.83
N GLY A 39 0.94 -0.18 11.59
CA GLY A 39 0.98 -1.19 12.67
C GLY A 39 -0.20 -1.17 13.65
N PHE A 40 -1.44 -0.98 13.16
CA PHE A 40 -2.64 -0.98 14.00
C PHE A 40 -2.79 -2.25 14.83
N GLU A 41 -2.39 -3.40 14.28
CA GLU A 41 -2.46 -4.68 14.99
C GLU A 41 -1.52 -4.71 16.20
N GLN A 42 -0.30 -4.18 16.07
CA GLN A 42 0.65 -4.07 17.18
C GLN A 42 0.17 -3.07 18.22
N ILE A 43 -0.46 -1.96 17.79
CA ILE A 43 -1.08 -1.00 18.71
C ILE A 43 -2.15 -1.67 19.60
N LEU A 44 -2.86 -2.68 19.09
CA LEU A 44 -3.92 -3.36 19.84
C LEU A 44 -3.41 -4.38 20.87
N GLN A 45 -2.14 -4.77 20.84
CA GLN A 45 -1.60 -5.75 21.78
C GLN A 45 -1.70 -5.24 23.23
N GLY A 46 -2.28 -6.06 24.11
CA GLY A 46 -2.47 -5.73 25.53
C GLY A 46 -3.60 -4.75 25.82
N LYS A 47 -4.36 -4.31 24.82
CA LYS A 47 -5.54 -3.44 25.02
C LYS A 47 -6.80 -4.24 25.35
N ALA A 48 -7.78 -3.58 25.95
CA ALA A 48 -9.09 -4.19 26.16
C ALA A 48 -9.77 -4.43 24.80
N PRO A 49 -10.53 -5.52 24.61
CA PRO A 49 -11.14 -5.82 23.30
C PRO A 49 -12.02 -4.70 22.73
N HIS A 50 -12.71 -3.96 23.61
CA HIS A 50 -13.60 -2.86 23.21
C HIS A 50 -12.85 -1.63 22.68
N ASP A 51 -11.55 -1.48 22.99
CA ASP A 51 -10.74 -0.37 22.48
C ASP A 51 -10.57 -0.45 20.97
N ALA A 52 -10.68 -1.63 20.37
CA ALA A 52 -10.62 -1.81 18.92
C ALA A 52 -11.64 -0.95 18.17
N LEU A 53 -12.81 -0.67 18.77
CA LEU A 53 -13.86 0.18 18.20
C LEU A 53 -13.42 1.66 18.06
N VAL A 54 -12.39 2.07 18.78
CA VAL A 54 -11.81 3.41 18.69
C VAL A 54 -10.64 3.43 17.71
N TYR A 55 -9.73 2.46 17.78
CA TYR A 55 -8.52 2.47 16.95
C TYR A 55 -8.78 2.03 15.50
N VAL A 56 -9.43 0.88 15.28
CA VAL A 56 -9.52 0.23 13.96
C VAL A 56 -10.26 1.06 12.91
N PRO A 57 -11.31 1.85 13.24
CA PRO A 57 -11.96 2.72 12.24
C PRO A 57 -11.08 3.83 11.66
N ARG A 58 -9.82 3.98 12.12
CA ARG A 58 -8.86 4.96 11.59
C ARG A 58 -7.84 4.30 10.65
N ILE A 59 -8.00 3.01 10.32
CA ILE A 59 -7.19 2.33 9.31
C ILE A 59 -7.44 2.92 7.92
N CYS A 60 -8.63 3.42 7.64
CA CYS A 60 -8.97 4.10 6.40
C CYS A 60 -9.75 5.37 6.77
#